data_AF-A0A960AD13-F1
#
_entry.id   AF-A0A960AD13-F1
#
_cell.length_a   1.000
_cell.length_b   1.000
_cell.length_c   1.000
_cell.angle_alpha   90.00
_cell.angle_beta   90.00
_cell.angle_gamma   90.00
#
_symmetry.space_group_name_H-M   'P 1'
#
loop_
_entity.id
_entity.type
_entity.pdbx_description
1 polymer ?
#
loop_
_entity_poly.entity_id
_entity_poly.type
_entity_poly.pdbx_seq_one_letter_code
_entity_poly.pdbx_strand_id
1 'polypeptide(L)'
;MAHVVLEERLADAGLDDAVEVTSSGTGGWHVGDPMDRRAAATLATAGYDASRHRARQWVGTDADEADLVLAMDGQNLADLGGPTDRIRLFRDFDPRDPGSDVPDPYYGGDSGFEEVLAMVERTAAALVDRLRAEQPWGGPTP
;
A
#
# COMPACT_ATOMS: atom_id res chain seq x y z
N MET A 1 -0.91 7.13 0.73
CA MET A 1 0.43 7.08 0.10
C MET A 1 0.60 5.81 -0.71
N ALA A 2 0.52 4.60 -0.12
CA ALA A 2 0.72 3.32 -0.83
C ALA A 2 -0.08 3.19 -2.14
N HIS A 3 -1.39 3.46 -2.11
CA HIS A 3 -2.23 3.44 -3.31
C HIS A 3 -1.65 4.27 -4.47
N VAL A 4 -1.43 5.57 -4.23
CA VAL A 4 -0.97 6.53 -5.25
C VAL A 4 0.38 6.11 -5.82
N VAL A 5 1.31 5.69 -4.95
CA VAL A 5 2.64 5.29 -5.39
C VAL A 5 2.57 3.99 -6.20
N LEU A 6 1.80 3.00 -5.77
CA LEU A 6 1.72 1.73 -6.47
C LEU A 6 1.02 1.87 -7.84
N GLU A 7 -0.08 2.63 -7.89
CA GLU A 7 -0.81 2.94 -9.13
C GLU A 7 0.11 3.61 -10.16
N GLU A 8 0.84 4.66 -9.76
CA GLU A 8 1.79 5.34 -10.65
C GLU A 8 2.91 4.40 -11.12
N ARG A 9 3.47 3.58 -10.21
CA ARG A 9 4.56 2.66 -10.57
C ARG A 9 4.09 1.54 -11.50
N LEU A 10 2.83 1.12 -11.41
CA LEU A 10 2.23 0.17 -12.35
C LEU A 10 2.02 0.82 -13.72
N ALA A 11 1.55 2.06 -13.77
CA ALA A 11 1.42 2.81 -15.02
C ALA A 11 2.78 3.04 -15.71
N ASP A 12 3.79 3.49 -14.96
CA ASP A 12 5.18 3.59 -15.44
C ASP A 12 5.71 2.25 -15.96
N ALA A 13 5.19 1.15 -15.40
CA ALA A 13 5.58 -0.19 -15.78
C ALA A 13 4.81 -0.80 -16.95
N GLY A 14 3.75 -0.13 -17.42
CA GLY A 14 2.81 -0.61 -18.45
C GLY A 14 1.89 -1.74 -17.97
N LEU A 15 1.54 -1.74 -16.67
CA LEU A 15 0.71 -2.76 -16.02
C LEU A 15 -0.65 -2.23 -15.54
N ASP A 16 -0.95 -0.95 -15.78
CA ASP A 16 -2.18 -0.27 -15.36
C ASP A 16 -3.45 -0.82 -16.03
N ASP A 17 -3.34 -1.41 -17.22
CA ASP A 17 -4.44 -2.12 -17.88
C ASP A 17 -4.70 -3.53 -17.30
N ALA A 18 -3.74 -4.08 -16.54
CA ALA A 18 -3.79 -5.46 -16.03
C ALA A 18 -3.98 -5.54 -14.52
N VAL A 19 -3.64 -4.48 -13.78
CA VAL A 19 -3.67 -4.45 -12.32
C VAL A 19 -4.47 -3.26 -11.83
N GLU A 20 -5.57 -3.54 -11.15
CA GLU A 20 -6.34 -2.52 -10.43
C GLU A 20 -5.80 -2.36 -9.01
N VAL A 21 -5.58 -1.10 -8.59
CA VAL A 21 -5.21 -0.77 -7.21
C VAL A 21 -6.38 -0.09 -6.52
N THR A 22 -6.82 -0.67 -5.41
CA THR A 22 -7.78 -0.05 -4.51
C THR A 22 -7.17 0.10 -3.12
N SER A 23 -7.72 1.00 -2.30
CA SER A 23 -7.28 1.15 -0.91
C SER A 23 -8.45 1.51 -0.01
N SER A 24 -8.49 0.89 1.15
CA SER A 24 -9.53 1.08 2.15
C SER A 24 -8.91 1.12 3.55
N GLY A 25 -9.44 1.98 4.43
CA GLY A 25 -9.08 2.00 5.85
C GLY A 25 -9.96 1.07 6.67
N THR A 26 -9.40 0.42 7.69
CA THR A 26 -10.16 -0.45 8.61
C THR A 26 -11.08 0.33 9.55
N GLY A 27 -10.76 1.61 9.81
CA GLY A 27 -11.63 2.54 10.54
C GLY A 27 -12.62 3.28 9.62
N GLY A 28 -13.87 3.47 10.06
CA GLY A 28 -14.89 4.25 9.33
C GLY A 28 -14.71 5.78 9.39
N TRP A 29 -13.57 6.25 9.88
CA TRP A 29 -13.24 7.67 9.94
C TRP A 29 -12.72 8.11 8.56
N HIS A 30 -13.21 9.25 8.05
CA HIS A 30 -12.77 9.89 6.79
C HIS A 30 -13.24 9.29 5.46
N VAL A 31 -14.29 8.47 5.42
CA VAL A 31 -14.83 7.97 4.13
C VAL A 31 -15.23 9.12 3.21
N GLY A 32 -14.66 9.15 2.01
CA GLY A 32 -14.88 10.19 1.01
C GLY A 32 -14.01 11.45 1.16
N ASP A 33 -13.28 11.59 2.27
CA ASP A 33 -12.37 12.72 2.48
C ASP A 33 -11.15 12.62 1.54
N PRO A 34 -10.55 13.77 1.17
CA PRO A 34 -9.26 13.80 0.52
C PRO A 34 -8.16 13.26 1.46
N MET A 35 -7.03 12.87 0.87
CA MET A 35 -5.84 12.49 1.62
C MET A 35 -5.41 13.58 2.62
N ASP A 36 -4.86 13.19 3.77
CA ASP A 36 -4.25 14.11 4.74
C ASP A 36 -3.28 15.07 4.03
N ARG A 37 -3.36 16.36 4.37
CA ARG A 37 -2.63 17.41 3.66
C ARG A 37 -1.11 17.23 3.70
N ARG A 38 -0.56 16.65 4.76
CA ARG A 38 0.88 16.38 4.88
C ARG A 38 1.27 15.24 3.97
N ALA A 39 0.51 14.13 3.98
CA ALA A 39 0.73 13.03 3.03
C ALA A 39 0.62 13.51 1.58
N ALA A 40 -0.38 14.33 1.26
CA ALA A 40 -0.54 14.92 -0.08
C ALA A 40 0.62 15.84 -0.45
N ALA A 41 1.12 16.67 0.48
CA ALA A 41 2.27 17.54 0.25
C ALA A 41 3.57 16.74 0.04
N THR A 42 3.79 15.70 0.83
CA THR A 42 4.94 14.79 0.69
C THR A 42 4.92 14.08 -0.65
N LEU A 43 3.76 13.55 -1.07
CA LEU A 43 3.58 12.94 -2.39
C LEU A 43 3.83 13.95 -3.52
N ALA A 44 3.25 15.14 -3.44
CA ALA A 44 3.43 16.18 -4.46
C ALA A 44 4.89 16.62 -4.58
N THR A 45 5.61 16.73 -3.47
CA THR A 45 7.05 17.06 -3.46
C THR A 45 7.88 15.97 -4.15
N ALA A 46 7.47 14.71 -4.03
CA ALA A 46 8.09 13.57 -4.71
C ALA A 46 7.61 13.37 -6.16
N GLY A 47 6.70 14.22 -6.67
CA GLY A 47 6.21 14.19 -8.06
C GLY A 47 4.93 13.38 -8.27
N TYR A 48 4.27 12.91 -7.21
CA TYR A 48 3.03 12.13 -7.30
C TYR A 48 1.77 13.03 -7.28
N ASP A 49 0.76 12.67 -8.08
CA ASP A 49 -0.56 13.31 -8.03
C ASP A 49 -1.50 12.61 -7.03
N ALA A 50 -1.65 13.18 -5.84
CA ALA A 50 -2.58 12.69 -4.82
C ALA A 50 -4.04 13.14 -5.03
N SER A 51 -4.35 13.98 -6.02
CA SER A 51 -5.65 14.66 -6.15
C SER A 51 -6.81 13.71 -6.49
N ARG A 52 -6.50 12.55 -7.06
CA ARG A 52 -7.46 11.52 -7.45
C ARG A 52 -7.80 10.55 -6.32
N HIS A 53 -6.95 10.47 -5.29
CA HIS A 53 -7.16 9.56 -4.17
C HIS A 53 -8.36 9.97 -3.31
N ARG A 54 -9.19 9.00 -2.95
CA ARG A 54 -10.30 9.17 -2.00
C ARG A 54 -10.26 8.04 -0.99
N ALA A 55 -10.43 8.39 0.29
CA ALA A 55 -10.53 7.40 1.34
C ALA A 55 -11.82 6.55 1.18
N ARG A 56 -11.66 5.23 1.26
CA ARG A 56 -12.76 4.26 1.32
C ARG A 56 -12.68 3.51 2.65
N GLN A 57 -13.80 2.99 3.12
CA GLN A 57 -13.83 2.11 4.28
C GLN A 57 -13.76 0.67 3.82
N TRP A 58 -12.99 -0.13 4.55
CA TRP A 58 -12.91 -1.57 4.35
C TRP A 58 -14.26 -2.20 4.69
N VAL A 59 -14.83 -2.93 3.74
CA VAL A 59 -15.99 -3.80 3.96
C VAL A 59 -15.59 -5.24 3.69
N GLY A 60 -16.19 -6.21 4.38
CA GLY A 60 -15.75 -7.61 4.32
C GLY A 60 -15.72 -8.20 2.90
N THR A 61 -16.51 -7.67 1.97
CA THR A 61 -16.52 -8.08 0.56
C THR A 61 -15.30 -7.60 -0.24
N ASP A 62 -14.56 -6.61 0.24
CA ASP A 62 -13.35 -6.09 -0.43
C ASP A 62 -12.28 -7.18 -0.58
N ALA A 63 -12.19 -8.12 0.38
CA ALA A 63 -11.27 -9.25 0.28
C ALA A 63 -11.68 -10.27 -0.78
N ASP A 64 -12.97 -10.40 -1.08
CA ASP A 64 -13.46 -11.37 -2.05
C ASP A 64 -13.11 -10.94 -3.49
N GLU A 65 -13.03 -9.63 -3.73
CA GLU A 65 -12.78 -9.01 -5.03
C GLU A 65 -11.29 -8.83 -5.36
N ALA A 66 -10.40 -8.92 -4.37
CA ALA A 66 -8.97 -8.66 -4.54
C ALA A 66 -8.11 -9.94 -4.61
N ASP A 67 -7.27 -10.07 -5.64
CA ASP A 67 -6.30 -11.18 -5.74
C ASP A 67 -5.24 -11.14 -4.63
N LEU A 68 -4.93 -9.95 -4.13
CA LEU A 68 -3.99 -9.69 -3.04
C LEU A 68 -4.47 -8.51 -2.18
N VAL A 69 -4.47 -8.70 -0.87
CA VAL A 69 -4.77 -7.69 0.15
C VAL A 69 -3.49 -7.43 0.95
N LEU A 70 -3.10 -6.16 1.03
CA LEU A 70 -1.88 -5.72 1.70
C LEU A 70 -2.21 -4.89 2.94
N ALA A 71 -2.02 -5.47 4.12
CA ALA A 71 -2.17 -4.79 5.40
C ALA A 71 -0.96 -3.87 5.66
N MET A 72 -1.20 -2.66 6.17
CA MET A 72 -0.10 -1.71 6.45
C MET A 72 0.64 -2.07 7.74
N ASP A 73 -0.03 -2.67 8.71
CA ASP A 73 0.53 -3.07 9.99
C ASP A 73 -0.10 -4.38 10.51
N GLY A 74 0.47 -4.92 11.60
CA GLY A 74 0.01 -6.13 12.25
C GLY A 74 -1.40 -6.05 12.84
N GLN A 75 -1.89 -4.86 13.22
CA GLN A 75 -3.26 -4.70 13.70
C GLN A 75 -4.26 -4.83 12.55
N ASN A 76 -3.99 -4.18 11.40
CA ASN A 76 -4.78 -4.33 10.19
C ASN A 76 -4.78 -5.79 9.73
N LEU A 77 -3.63 -6.46 9.79
CA LEU A 77 -3.53 -7.87 9.44
C LEU A 77 -4.40 -8.74 10.36
N ALA A 78 -4.39 -8.47 11.67
CA ALA A 78 -5.23 -9.18 12.62
C ALA A 78 -6.73 -8.91 12.39
N ASP A 79 -7.11 -7.67 12.08
CA ASP A 79 -8.49 -7.28 11.76
C ASP A 79 -9.01 -7.99 10.50
N LEU A 80 -8.12 -8.35 9.57
CA LEU A 80 -8.40 -9.14 8.37
C LEU A 80 -8.44 -10.65 8.62
N GLY A 81 -8.22 -11.12 9.86
CA GLY A 81 -8.21 -12.53 10.22
C GLY A 81 -6.83 -13.21 10.12
N GLY A 82 -5.77 -12.44 9.90
CA GLY A 82 -4.39 -12.92 9.84
C GLY A 82 -3.86 -13.20 8.43
N PRO A 83 -2.58 -13.60 8.32
CA PRO A 83 -1.94 -13.82 7.03
C PRO A 83 -2.46 -15.09 6.33
N THR A 84 -2.66 -14.99 5.02
CA THR A 84 -3.00 -16.09 4.11
C THR A 84 -2.21 -15.95 2.81
N ASP A 85 -2.41 -16.82 1.83
CA ASP A 85 -1.79 -16.67 0.50
C ASP A 85 -2.24 -15.38 -0.23
N ARG A 86 -3.40 -14.82 0.15
CA ARG A 86 -3.98 -13.61 -0.43
C ARG A 86 -3.93 -12.39 0.49
N ILE A 87 -3.69 -12.57 1.79
CA ILE A 87 -3.66 -11.47 2.78
C ILE A 87 -2.27 -11.43 3.41
N ARG A 88 -1.53 -10.35 3.17
CA ARG A 88 -0.11 -10.22 3.55
C ARG A 88 0.16 -8.84 4.13
N LEU A 89 1.28 -8.68 4.82
CA LEU A 89 1.77 -7.33 5.14
C LEU A 89 2.29 -6.69 3.86
N PHE A 90 2.06 -5.40 3.69
CA PHE A 90 2.63 -4.63 2.60
C PHE A 90 4.16 -4.77 2.58
N ARG A 91 4.80 -4.66 3.74
CA ARG A 91 6.25 -4.80 3.86
C ARG A 91 6.73 -6.24 3.83
N ASP A 92 5.89 -7.27 3.66
CA ASP A 92 6.39 -8.61 3.31
C ASP A 92 7.22 -8.58 2.01
N PHE A 93 6.97 -7.57 1.16
CA PHE A 93 7.66 -7.34 -0.10
C PHE A 93 8.75 -6.27 0.00
N ASP A 94 9.05 -5.76 1.20
CA ASP A 94 10.12 -4.79 1.42
C ASP A 94 11.49 -5.50 1.40
N PRO A 95 12.39 -5.16 0.45
CA PRO A 95 13.70 -5.81 0.36
C PRO A 95 14.65 -5.46 1.51
N ARG A 96 14.35 -4.45 2.34
CA ARG A 96 15.22 -4.05 3.46
C ARG A 96 14.83 -4.66 4.79
N ASP A 97 13.54 -4.80 5.04
CA ASP A 97 13.02 -5.15 6.36
C ASP A 97 11.64 -5.81 6.20
N PRO A 98 11.64 -7.08 5.74
CA PRO A 98 10.42 -7.80 5.40
C PRO A 98 9.62 -8.23 6.64
N GLY A 99 8.30 -8.13 6.54
CA GLY A 99 7.37 -8.54 7.62
C GLY A 99 7.20 -7.51 8.75
N SER A 100 7.80 -6.33 8.60
CA SER A 100 7.65 -5.22 9.54
C SER A 100 6.41 -4.37 9.24
N ASP A 101 6.00 -3.53 10.19
CA ASP A 101 4.88 -2.60 9.98
C ASP A 101 5.31 -1.38 9.17
N VAL A 102 4.37 -0.80 8.42
CA VAL A 102 4.45 0.60 7.98
C VAL A 102 4.02 1.46 9.16
N PRO A 103 4.92 2.25 9.76
CA PRO A 103 4.56 3.05 10.93
C PRO A 103 3.54 4.13 10.56
N ASP A 104 2.66 4.46 11.50
CA ASP A 104 1.75 5.59 11.35
C ASP A 104 2.58 6.90 11.31
N PRO A 105 2.56 7.64 10.18
CA PRO A 105 3.42 8.82 9.98
C PRO A 105 3.09 9.96 10.94
N TYR A 106 1.92 9.96 11.59
CA TYR A 106 1.49 11.03 12.49
C TYR A 106 2.29 11.05 13.79
N TYR A 107 2.92 9.93 14.15
CA TYR A 107 3.79 9.80 15.33
C TYR A 107 5.28 9.97 15.00
N GLY A 108 5.64 10.11 13.72
CA GLY A 108 7.03 10.19 13.25
C GLY A 108 7.67 11.57 13.31
N GLY A 109 7.03 12.56 13.96
CA GLY A 109 7.53 13.94 14.02
C GLY A 109 7.57 14.60 12.64
N ASP A 110 8.60 15.43 12.40
CA ASP A 110 8.68 16.25 11.19
C ASP A 110 8.97 15.44 9.91
N SER A 111 9.64 14.28 10.02
CA SER A 111 10.05 13.43 8.88
C SER A 111 9.17 12.19 8.66
N GLY A 112 8.18 11.95 9.53
CA GLY A 112 7.40 10.70 9.51
C GLY A 112 6.75 10.38 8.17
N PHE A 113 6.23 11.38 7.46
CA PHE A 113 5.63 11.18 6.14
C PHE A 113 6.66 10.85 5.06
N GLU A 114 7.84 11.46 5.10
CA GLU A 114 8.93 11.21 4.14
C GLU A 114 9.51 9.81 4.31
N GLU A 115 9.69 9.40 5.57
CA GLU A 115 10.16 8.05 5.90
C GLU A 115 9.19 6.98 5.42
N VAL A 116 7.89 7.16 5.70
CA VAL A 116 6.85 6.26 5.19
C VAL A 116 6.80 6.27 3.67
N LEU A 117 6.93 7.43 3.02
CA LEU A 117 6.97 7.48 1.56
C LEU A 117 8.15 6.67 1.01
N ALA A 118 9.35 6.82 1.55
CA ALA A 118 10.53 6.08 1.11
C ALA A 118 10.40 4.56 1.34
N MET A 119 9.69 4.13 2.39
CA MET A 119 9.32 2.72 2.58
C MET A 119 8.34 2.26 1.50
N VAL A 120 7.29 3.05 1.26
CA VAL A 120 6.26 2.76 0.26
C VAL A 120 6.84 2.65 -1.15
N GLU A 121 7.68 3.60 -1.59
CA GLU A 121 8.28 3.57 -2.91
C GLU A 121 9.15 2.34 -3.15
N ARG A 122 9.98 2.00 -2.15
CA ARG A 122 10.87 0.85 -2.24
C ARG A 122 10.10 -0.46 -2.33
N THR A 123 9.08 -0.63 -1.49
CA THR A 123 8.24 -1.83 -1.47
C THR A 123 7.37 -1.92 -2.73
N ALA A 124 6.82 -0.79 -3.20
CA ALA A 124 6.05 -0.74 -4.44
C ALA A 124 6.90 -1.14 -5.66
N ALA A 125 8.16 -0.68 -5.74
CA ALA A 125 9.08 -1.09 -6.79
C ALA A 125 9.29 -2.62 -6.79
N ALA A 126 9.50 -3.23 -5.63
CA ALA A 126 9.66 -4.67 -5.50
C ALA A 126 8.38 -5.45 -5.88
N LEU A 127 7.19 -4.93 -5.54
CA LEU A 127 5.91 -5.49 -5.96
C LEU A 127 5.74 -5.47 -7.48
N VAL A 128 6.05 -4.34 -8.12
CA VAL A 128 5.98 -4.20 -9.58
C VAL A 128 6.94 -5.16 -10.28
N ASP A 129 8.17 -5.30 -9.78
CA ASP A 129 9.13 -6.27 -10.34
C ASP A 129 8.64 -7.72 -10.19
N ARG A 130 7.98 -8.04 -9.06
CA ARG A 130 7.39 -9.37 -8.83
C ARG A 130 6.23 -9.64 -9.79
N LEU A 131 5.37 -8.66 -10.02
CA LEU A 131 4.26 -8.73 -10.99
C LEU A 131 4.77 -8.96 -12.42
N ARG A 132 5.81 -8.22 -12.83
CA ARG A 132 6.46 -8.41 -14.14
C ARG A 132 7.06 -9.79 -14.33
N ALA A 133 7.52 -10.40 -13.24
CA ALA A 133 8.06 -11.75 -13.25
C ALA A 133 6.99 -12.83 -13.09
N GLU A 134 5.70 -12.46 -13.03
CA GLU A 134 4.56 -13.36 -12.79
C GLU A 134 4.75 -14.27 -11.57
N GLN A 135 5.46 -13.75 -10.56
CA GLN A 135 5.79 -14.53 -9.37
C GLN A 135 4.59 -14.58 -8.41
N PRO A 136 4.18 -15.78 -7.96
CA PRO A 136 3.06 -15.92 -7.04
C PRO A 136 3.33 -15.23 -5.71
N TRP A 137 2.30 -14.78 -5.00
CA TRP A 137 2.43 -14.11 -3.69
C TRP A 137 2.89 -15.06 -2.57
N GLY A 138 2.51 -16.34 -2.69
CA GLY A 138 2.85 -17.42 -1.78
C GLY A 138 4.07 -18.23 -2.24
N GLY A 139 4.92 -18.59 -1.28
CA GLY A 139 6.11 -19.43 -1.47
C GLY A 139 7.39 -18.81 -0.88
N PRO A 140 8.35 -19.62 -0.42
CA PRO A 140 9.64 -19.09 0.02
C PRO A 140 10.32 -18.37 -1.14
N THR A 141 10.79 -17.15 -0.90
CA THR A 141 11.74 -16.47 -1.80
C THR A 141 12.94 -17.41 -2.01
N PRO A 142 13.35 -17.71 -3.25
CA PRO A 142 14.47 -18.61 -3.51
C PRO A 142 15.79 -18.12 -2.89
#